data_AF-A0A2T4B719-F1
#
_entry.id   AF-A0A2T4B719-F1
#
_cell.length_a   1.000
_cell.length_b   1.000
_cell.length_c   1.000
_cell.angle_alpha   90.00
_cell.angle_beta   90.00
_cell.angle_gamma   90.00
#
_symmetry.space_group_name_H-M   'P 1'
#
loop_
_entity.id
_entity.type
_entity.pdbx_description
1 polymer ?
#
loop_
_entity_poly.entity_id
_entity_poly.type
_entity_poly.pdbx_seq_one_letter_code
_entity_poly.pdbx_strand_id
1 'polypeptide(L)'
;MHAVISYTSITSSSQAKSPVMGPLYEIDTAPPTIGTPKDAATLRALLKAPFESVYKISTDGSTFLEPLLLRGTPLQEPESEKKREAAYRSQLNPSNKSLQLALKRYRDNSSKFKKIREVFGEQSRYHPNQLLGKDYLPPGGLCQKEAMYRLACKISDLKHLHRTGALAMDPFDFIRWRILKKAASFMLNPVDNAKHAIRTIVYKLCDDSVDIHSKVYQDTVMRQAVLMSAAQRNQLGNYGPKGRQRKHWLTEERVSPVPLARRIERRLGARGRTRVAAASSTPIYAGVNAFRAQQQQRREAQRRQEAEARQSIQERPDAS
;
A
#
# COMPACT_ATOMS: atom_id res chain seq x y z
N MET A 1 18.74 -87.35 35.63
CA MET A 1 18.50 -86.12 36.41
C MET A 1 18.41 -84.97 35.43
N HIS A 2 17.18 -84.60 35.05
CA HIS A 2 16.88 -83.52 34.12
C HIS A 2 16.78 -82.20 34.90
N ALA A 3 17.56 -81.20 34.51
CA ALA A 3 17.34 -79.82 34.92
C ALA A 3 16.98 -79.01 33.67
N VAL A 4 15.69 -78.68 33.58
CA VAL A 4 15.06 -77.84 32.56
C VAL A 4 15.35 -76.39 32.90
N ILE A 5 16.02 -75.65 32.01
CA ILE A 5 16.19 -74.20 32.13
C ILE A 5 15.03 -73.53 31.37
N SER A 6 14.11 -72.97 32.13
CA SER A 6 12.94 -72.22 31.65
C SER A 6 13.36 -70.85 31.14
N TYR A 7 13.07 -70.55 29.87
CA TYR A 7 13.15 -69.20 29.32
C TYR A 7 11.81 -68.48 29.58
N THR A 8 11.83 -67.50 30.49
CA THR A 8 10.71 -66.56 30.67
C THR A 8 10.80 -65.44 29.63
N SER A 9 9.90 -65.47 28.65
CA SER A 9 9.67 -64.39 27.70
C SER A 9 9.00 -63.21 28.39
N ILE A 10 9.69 -62.06 28.48
CA ILE A 10 9.10 -60.79 28.90
C ILE A 10 8.50 -60.11 27.66
N THR A 11 7.18 -60.19 27.52
CA THR A 11 6.38 -59.41 26.58
C THR A 11 6.20 -57.98 27.11
N SER A 12 7.05 -57.05 26.67
CA SER A 12 6.80 -55.62 26.85
C SER A 12 5.89 -55.09 25.74
N SER A 13 4.58 -55.18 25.99
CA SER A 13 3.55 -54.47 25.22
C SER A 13 3.60 -52.98 25.56
N SER A 14 4.48 -52.24 24.91
CA SER A 14 4.40 -50.79 24.84
C SER A 14 3.62 -50.42 23.58
N GLN A 15 2.29 -50.32 23.71
CA GLN A 15 1.48 -49.58 22.75
C GLN A 15 1.95 -48.12 22.75
N ALA A 16 2.86 -47.79 21.85
CA ALA A 16 3.14 -46.42 21.48
C ALA A 16 1.85 -45.83 20.88
N LYS A 17 1.08 -45.10 21.69
CA LYS A 17 0.05 -44.20 21.19
C LYS A 17 0.76 -43.18 20.31
N SER A 18 0.65 -43.36 19.00
CA SER A 18 1.01 -42.34 18.03
C SER A 18 0.38 -41.02 18.47
N PRO A 19 1.15 -39.93 18.62
CA PRO A 19 0.56 -38.65 18.93
C PRO A 19 -0.33 -38.30 17.76
N VAL A 20 -1.64 -38.26 18.02
CA VAL A 20 -2.60 -37.61 17.14
C VAL A 20 -2.14 -36.17 17.04
N MET A 21 -1.39 -35.87 15.98
CA MET A 21 -1.10 -34.49 15.59
C MET A 21 -2.46 -33.86 15.32
N GLY A 22 -2.96 -33.14 16.32
CA GLY A 22 -4.08 -32.23 16.13
C GLY A 22 -3.76 -31.28 14.95
N PRO A 23 -4.79 -30.67 14.34
CA PRO A 23 -4.58 -29.79 13.21
C PRO A 23 -3.60 -28.68 13.61
N LEU A 24 -2.37 -28.81 13.12
CA LEU A 24 -1.37 -27.74 13.14
C LEU A 24 -2.09 -26.57 12.46
N TYR A 25 -2.15 -25.40 13.10
CA TYR A 25 -2.80 -24.17 12.61
C TYR A 25 -4.36 -24.14 12.59
N GLU A 26 -5.02 -24.09 13.76
CA GLU A 26 -6.33 -23.41 13.82
C GLU A 26 -6.09 -21.88 13.80
N ILE A 27 -5.82 -21.34 12.61
CA ILE A 27 -5.70 -19.89 12.40
C ILE A 27 -7.07 -19.43 11.91
N ASP A 28 -7.73 -18.63 12.73
CA ASP A 28 -8.92 -17.88 12.33
C ASP A 28 -8.56 -17.02 11.10
N THR A 29 -8.94 -17.51 9.93
CA THR A 29 -8.57 -17.00 8.60
C THR A 29 -9.62 -16.07 8.03
N ALA A 30 -10.72 -15.86 8.76
CA ALA A 30 -11.71 -14.88 8.40
C ALA A 30 -11.05 -13.49 8.47
N PRO A 31 -10.95 -12.74 7.34
CA PRO A 31 -10.50 -11.37 7.41
C PRO A 31 -11.45 -10.64 8.36
N PRO A 32 -10.97 -9.98 9.44
CA PRO A 32 -11.87 -9.21 10.28
C PRO A 32 -12.57 -8.21 9.37
N THR A 33 -13.89 -8.30 9.29
CA THR A 33 -14.71 -7.40 8.51
C THR A 33 -14.74 -6.08 9.26
N ILE A 34 -13.70 -5.27 9.09
CA ILE A 34 -13.47 -4.09 9.93
C ILE A 34 -14.49 -3.01 9.58
N GLY A 35 -15.55 -2.96 10.38
CA GLY A 35 -16.58 -1.93 10.40
C GLY A 35 -16.98 -1.49 11.80
N THR A 36 -16.50 -2.19 12.85
CA THR A 36 -16.90 -1.98 14.23
C THR A 36 -15.76 -1.43 15.11
N PRO A 37 -16.05 -0.75 16.24
CA PRO A 37 -15.03 -0.34 17.21
C PRO A 37 -14.16 -1.49 17.75
N LYS A 38 -14.74 -2.71 17.85
CA LYS A 38 -14.02 -3.92 18.29
C LYS A 38 -12.90 -4.29 17.32
N ASP A 39 -13.15 -4.17 16.02
CA ASP A 39 -12.16 -4.48 14.98
C ASP A 39 -10.97 -3.52 15.01
N ALA A 40 -11.21 -2.24 15.33
CA ALA A 40 -10.14 -1.25 15.50
C ALA A 40 -9.28 -1.55 16.72
N ALA A 41 -9.87 -2.04 17.83
CA ALA A 41 -9.12 -2.50 18.99
C ALA A 41 -8.25 -3.73 18.65
N THR A 42 -8.82 -4.72 17.95
CA THR A 42 -8.09 -5.90 17.46
C THR A 42 -6.92 -5.50 16.55
N LEU A 43 -7.14 -4.56 15.62
CA LEU A 43 -6.07 -4.05 14.76
C LEU A 43 -4.95 -3.40 15.58
N ARG A 44 -5.29 -2.55 16.55
CA ARG A 44 -4.29 -1.91 17.43
C ARG A 44 -3.49 -2.95 18.21
N ALA A 45 -4.15 -3.98 18.73
CA ALA A 45 -3.46 -5.09 19.42
C ALA A 45 -2.49 -5.81 18.47
N LEU A 46 -2.92 -6.13 17.24
CA LEU A 46 -2.06 -6.76 16.24
C LEU A 46 -0.87 -5.89 15.82
N LEU A 47 -1.05 -4.57 15.70
CA LEU A 47 0.03 -3.63 15.39
C LEU A 47 1.04 -3.50 16.54
N LYS A 48 0.65 -3.89 17.76
CA LYS A 48 1.50 -3.91 18.94
C LYS A 48 2.22 -5.24 19.17
N ALA A 49 2.03 -6.23 18.30
CA ALA A 49 2.75 -7.50 18.40
C ALA A 49 4.28 -7.28 18.34
N PRO A 50 5.03 -7.69 19.39
CA PRO A 50 6.48 -7.51 19.41
C PRO A 50 7.18 -8.47 18.46
N PHE A 51 8.34 -8.08 17.94
CA PHE A 51 9.15 -8.89 17.01
C PHE A 51 9.40 -10.31 17.53
N GLU A 52 9.82 -10.45 18.78
CA GLU A 52 10.12 -11.72 19.44
C GLU A 52 8.91 -12.67 19.56
N SER A 53 7.68 -12.15 19.44
CA SER A 53 6.48 -13.00 19.45
C SER A 53 6.18 -13.64 18.09
N VAL A 54 6.80 -13.15 17.02
CA VAL A 54 6.52 -13.55 15.63
C VAL A 54 7.71 -14.26 15.01
N TYR A 55 8.93 -13.87 15.39
CA TYR A 55 10.17 -14.38 14.82
C TYR A 55 10.98 -15.08 15.90
N LYS A 56 11.51 -16.25 15.55
CA LYS A 56 12.58 -16.89 16.32
C LYS A 56 13.84 -16.85 15.49
N ILE A 57 14.89 -16.29 16.06
CA ILE A 57 16.23 -16.25 15.46
C ILE A 57 17.05 -17.37 16.11
N SER A 58 18.00 -17.93 15.37
CA SER A 58 18.98 -18.87 15.92
C SER A 58 19.82 -18.21 17.02
N THR A 59 20.40 -19.03 17.90
CA THR A 59 21.17 -18.57 19.08
C THR A 59 22.40 -17.73 18.71
N ASP A 60 22.92 -17.88 17.50
CA ASP A 60 24.01 -17.10 16.91
C ASP A 60 23.54 -15.78 16.26
N GLY A 61 22.23 -15.49 16.26
CA GLY A 61 21.64 -14.27 15.69
C GLY A 61 21.67 -14.19 14.17
N SER A 62 22.16 -15.22 13.48
CA SER A 62 22.54 -15.14 12.06
C SER A 62 21.42 -15.54 11.09
N THR A 63 20.47 -16.36 11.54
CA THR A 63 19.40 -16.89 10.68
C THR A 63 18.05 -16.96 11.38
N PHE A 64 16.97 -16.78 10.62
CA PHE A 64 15.61 -17.01 11.12
C PHE A 64 15.33 -18.52 11.21
N LEU A 65 14.91 -18.97 12.39
CA LEU A 65 14.38 -20.31 12.63
C LEU A 65 12.88 -20.37 12.35
N GLU A 66 12.15 -19.31 12.71
CA GLU A 66 10.71 -19.20 12.46
C GLU A 66 10.33 -17.82 11.92
N PRO A 67 9.34 -17.76 11.01
CA PRO A 67 8.69 -18.89 10.33
C PRO A 67 9.54 -19.49 9.19
N LEU A 68 9.28 -20.76 8.84
CA LEU A 68 9.98 -21.58 7.82
C LEU A 68 10.34 -20.85 6.53
N LEU A 69 9.42 -19.99 6.10
CA LEU A 69 9.51 -19.13 4.93
C LEU A 69 10.59 -18.03 5.03
N LEU A 70 11.52 -18.03 5.99
CA LEU A 70 12.59 -17.01 6.12
C LEU A 70 14.02 -17.55 6.19
N ARG A 71 14.19 -18.87 6.12
CA ARG A 71 15.50 -19.50 6.30
C ARG A 71 16.48 -19.07 5.18
N GLY A 72 17.62 -18.46 5.56
CA GLY A 72 18.83 -18.29 4.71
C GLY A 72 18.90 -17.16 3.67
N THR A 73 18.64 -15.88 4.00
CA THR A 73 18.62 -14.76 3.02
C THR A 73 19.79 -13.75 3.09
N PRO A 74 20.62 -13.60 2.02
CA PRO A 74 21.67 -12.56 1.90
C PRO A 74 21.34 -11.38 0.92
N LEU A 75 22.20 -10.34 0.89
CA LEU A 75 22.03 -8.99 0.27
C LEU A 75 22.82 -8.77 -1.05
N GLN A 76 22.32 -7.98 -2.05
CA GLN A 76 23.14 -7.46 -3.18
C GLN A 76 22.61 -6.18 -3.92
N GLU A 77 23.46 -5.59 -4.78
CA GLU A 77 23.65 -4.16 -5.17
C GLU A 77 22.97 -3.62 -6.47
N PRO A 78 23.00 -2.28 -6.74
CA PRO A 78 22.03 -1.60 -7.59
C PRO A 78 22.49 -1.02 -8.96
N GLU A 79 21.46 -0.79 -9.77
CA GLU A 79 21.40 -0.50 -11.22
C GLU A 79 21.47 1.02 -11.55
N SER A 80 22.68 1.60 -11.64
CA SER A 80 22.87 3.06 -11.80
C SER A 80 23.07 3.54 -13.26
N GLU A 81 23.46 2.65 -14.17
CA GLU A 81 23.97 3.03 -15.50
C GLU A 81 22.88 3.35 -16.54
N LYS A 82 21.75 2.65 -16.49
CA LYS A 82 20.65 2.79 -17.48
C LYS A 82 19.96 4.16 -17.50
N LYS A 83 20.24 5.02 -16.52
CA LYS A 83 19.60 6.35 -16.36
C LYS A 83 20.24 7.44 -17.22
N ARG A 84 21.55 7.37 -17.48
CA ARG A 84 22.26 8.44 -18.21
C ARG A 84 21.91 8.43 -19.71
N GLU A 85 21.77 7.25 -20.29
CA GLU A 85 21.58 7.10 -21.74
C GLU A 85 20.21 7.60 -22.23
N ALA A 86 19.17 7.44 -21.43
CA ALA A 86 17.82 7.84 -21.78
C ALA A 86 17.60 9.37 -21.78
N ALA A 87 18.35 10.12 -20.96
CA ALA A 87 18.21 11.57 -20.86
C ALA A 87 18.79 12.29 -22.10
N TYR A 88 19.88 11.78 -22.65
CA TYR A 88 20.56 12.31 -23.83
C TYR A 88 19.65 12.25 -25.08
N ARG A 89 18.95 11.13 -25.29
CA ARG A 89 18.11 10.90 -26.48
C ARG A 89 16.88 11.82 -26.56
N SER A 90 16.38 12.31 -25.44
CA SER A 90 15.19 13.18 -25.43
C SER A 90 15.51 14.67 -25.61
N GLN A 91 16.75 15.10 -25.39
CA GLN A 91 17.17 16.49 -25.65
C GLN A 91 17.30 16.76 -27.16
N LEU A 92 17.65 15.73 -27.94
CA LEU A 92 17.88 15.84 -29.38
C LEU A 92 16.59 16.04 -30.21
N ASN A 93 15.41 15.67 -29.69
CA ASN A 93 14.15 15.77 -30.45
C ASN A 93 12.94 16.12 -29.54
N PRO A 94 12.75 17.40 -29.18
CA PRO A 94 11.73 17.84 -28.24
C PRO A 94 10.29 17.67 -28.73
N SER A 95 10.05 17.70 -30.05
CA SER A 95 8.70 17.70 -30.67
C SER A 95 8.07 16.30 -30.75
N ASN A 96 8.86 15.24 -30.51
CA ASN A 96 8.40 13.88 -30.68
C ASN A 96 7.66 13.37 -29.43
N LYS A 97 6.33 13.24 -29.53
CA LYS A 97 5.47 12.74 -28.44
C LYS A 97 5.90 11.37 -27.89
N SER A 98 6.46 10.49 -28.71
CA SER A 98 6.95 9.17 -28.25
C SER A 98 8.19 9.30 -27.34
N LEU A 99 9.10 10.23 -27.65
CA LEU A 99 10.27 10.55 -26.83
C LEU A 99 9.87 11.29 -25.56
N GLN A 100 8.88 12.17 -25.61
CA GLN A 100 8.30 12.78 -24.41
C GLN A 100 7.61 11.75 -23.50
N LEU A 101 6.90 10.78 -24.08
CA LEU A 101 6.29 9.68 -23.33
C LEU A 101 7.34 8.77 -22.72
N ALA A 102 8.43 8.48 -23.45
CA ALA A 102 9.59 7.76 -22.96
C ALA A 102 10.29 8.55 -21.84
N LEU A 103 10.55 9.85 -22.00
CA LEU A 103 11.12 10.71 -20.95
C LEU A 103 10.21 10.75 -19.73
N LYS A 104 8.88 10.88 -19.89
CA LYS A 104 7.92 10.79 -18.79
C LYS A 104 8.03 9.44 -18.09
N ARG A 105 8.09 8.33 -18.84
CA ARG A 105 8.37 7.00 -18.27
C ARG A 105 9.69 7.01 -17.52
N TYR A 106 10.78 7.58 -18.04
CA TYR A 106 12.07 7.68 -17.35
C TYR A 106 12.03 8.59 -16.11
N ARG A 107 11.23 9.66 -16.11
CA ARG A 107 11.03 10.59 -14.99
C ARG A 107 10.19 9.94 -13.88
N ASP A 108 9.09 9.27 -14.22
CA ASP A 108 8.30 8.47 -13.27
C ASP A 108 9.12 7.26 -12.77
N ASN A 109 9.95 6.69 -13.65
CA ASN A 109 10.92 5.69 -13.27
C ASN A 109 11.95 6.27 -12.30
N SER A 110 12.39 7.53 -12.47
CA SER A 110 13.33 8.19 -11.57
C SER A 110 12.72 8.47 -10.19
N SER A 111 11.43 8.79 -10.09
CA SER A 111 10.75 8.96 -8.80
C SER A 111 10.55 7.62 -8.10
N LYS A 112 10.20 6.56 -8.84
CA LYS A 112 10.18 5.18 -8.33
C LYS A 112 11.56 4.74 -7.84
N PHE A 113 12.61 4.90 -8.65
CA PHE A 113 13.97 4.56 -8.27
C PHE A 113 14.49 5.39 -7.10
N LYS A 114 14.12 6.69 -7.01
CA LYS A 114 14.44 7.52 -5.84
C LYS A 114 13.81 6.94 -4.58
N LYS A 115 12.52 6.59 -4.62
CA LYS A 115 11.81 5.97 -3.49
C LYS A 115 12.36 4.57 -3.16
N ILE A 116 12.72 3.77 -4.17
CA ILE A 116 13.39 2.48 -3.98
C ILE A 116 14.73 2.69 -3.28
N ARG A 117 15.60 3.60 -3.74
CA ARG A 117 16.91 3.85 -3.11
C ARG A 117 16.78 4.42 -1.69
N GLU A 118 15.77 5.23 -1.43
CA GLU A 118 15.47 5.73 -0.08
C GLU A 118 15.20 4.59 0.92
N VAL A 119 14.66 3.45 0.45
CA VAL A 119 14.26 2.34 1.31
C VAL A 119 15.17 1.12 1.18
N PHE A 120 15.78 0.88 0.03
CA PHE A 120 16.55 -0.31 -0.35
C PHE A 120 17.90 0.05 -1.00
N GLY A 121 18.38 1.29 -0.84
CA GLY A 121 19.69 1.70 -1.35
C GLY A 121 20.84 1.09 -0.57
N GLU A 122 22.08 1.38 -0.97
CA GLU A 122 23.33 0.82 -0.42
C GLU A 122 23.44 0.95 1.11
N GLN A 123 22.90 2.03 1.67
CA GLN A 123 22.94 2.29 3.12
C GLN A 123 21.75 1.70 3.88
N SER A 124 20.86 0.99 3.20
CA SER A 124 19.70 0.37 3.82
C SER A 124 20.01 -1.03 4.32
N ARG A 125 19.50 -1.36 5.51
CA ARG A 125 19.49 -2.73 6.03
C ARG A 125 18.44 -3.63 5.37
N TYR A 126 17.56 -3.06 4.53
CA TYR A 126 16.49 -3.80 3.89
C TYR A 126 16.89 -4.22 2.48
N HIS A 127 16.59 -5.46 2.15
CA HIS A 127 16.63 -5.97 0.78
C HIS A 127 15.33 -6.74 0.47
N PRO A 128 14.66 -6.49 -0.67
CA PRO A 128 13.36 -7.09 -0.98
C PRO A 128 13.32 -8.61 -0.90
N ASN A 129 14.41 -9.30 -1.25
CA ASN A 129 14.46 -10.77 -1.17
C ASN A 129 14.54 -11.29 0.27
N GLN A 130 14.86 -10.47 1.28
CA GLN A 130 14.82 -10.86 2.70
C GLN A 130 13.39 -11.01 3.24
N LEU A 131 12.37 -10.75 2.43
CA LEU A 131 10.98 -10.98 2.83
C LEU A 131 10.64 -12.47 2.93
N LEU A 132 11.35 -13.33 2.20
CA LEU A 132 11.07 -14.76 2.08
C LEU A 132 12.37 -15.56 1.90
N GLY A 133 12.37 -16.81 2.36
CA GLY A 133 13.42 -17.79 2.13
C GLY A 133 13.52 -18.13 0.65
N LYS A 134 14.72 -18.55 0.24
CA LYS A 134 15.08 -18.75 -1.17
C LYS A 134 14.12 -19.69 -1.92
N ASP A 135 13.64 -20.73 -1.24
CA ASP A 135 12.78 -21.76 -1.85
C ASP A 135 11.38 -21.23 -2.21
N TYR A 136 10.94 -20.17 -1.55
CA TYR A 136 9.63 -19.54 -1.73
C TYR A 136 9.68 -18.25 -2.55
N LEU A 137 10.87 -17.74 -2.85
CA LEU A 137 11.03 -16.58 -3.73
C LEU A 137 10.62 -16.94 -5.17
N PRO A 138 9.88 -16.07 -5.86
CA PRO A 138 9.54 -16.28 -7.26
C PRO A 138 10.80 -16.30 -8.13
N PRO A 139 10.75 -16.90 -9.33
CA PRO A 139 11.85 -16.80 -10.29
C PRO A 139 12.20 -15.32 -10.55
N GLY A 140 13.48 -14.97 -10.38
CA GLY A 140 13.99 -13.59 -10.46
C GLY A 140 13.80 -12.74 -9.18
N GLY A 141 13.25 -13.31 -8.10
CA GLY A 141 13.07 -12.65 -6.81
C GLY A 141 12.07 -11.49 -6.83
N LEU A 142 12.19 -10.64 -5.81
CA LEU A 142 11.39 -9.44 -5.56
C LEU A 142 12.13 -8.14 -5.86
N CYS A 143 13.38 -8.20 -6.33
CA CYS A 143 14.16 -7.04 -6.77
C CYS A 143 13.71 -6.47 -8.13
N GLN A 144 12.49 -6.80 -8.56
CA GLN A 144 11.85 -6.18 -9.69
C GLN A 144 11.33 -4.82 -9.29
N LYS A 145 11.65 -3.81 -10.09
CA LYS A 145 11.32 -2.40 -9.85
C LYS A 145 9.91 -2.15 -9.31
N GLU A 146 8.88 -2.71 -9.93
CA GLU A 146 7.49 -2.43 -9.53
C GLU A 146 7.14 -3.03 -8.16
N ALA A 147 7.67 -4.23 -7.86
CA ALA A 147 7.54 -4.85 -6.54
C ALA A 147 8.30 -4.03 -5.49
N MET A 148 9.56 -3.68 -5.78
CA MET A 148 10.38 -2.84 -4.90
C MET A 148 9.72 -1.49 -4.63
N TYR A 149 9.23 -0.80 -5.66
CA TYR A 149 8.58 0.50 -5.48
C TYR A 149 7.35 0.41 -4.59
N ARG A 150 6.48 -0.58 -4.81
CA ARG A 150 5.29 -0.76 -3.98
C ARG A 150 5.64 -1.11 -2.54
N LEU A 151 6.63 -1.97 -2.32
CA LEU A 151 7.14 -2.26 -0.99
C LEU A 151 7.70 -0.99 -0.33
N ALA A 152 8.51 -0.21 -1.04
CA ALA A 152 9.09 1.03 -0.53
C ALA A 152 8.02 2.07 -0.12
N CYS A 153 6.95 2.19 -0.90
CA CYS A 153 5.80 3.03 -0.54
C CYS A 153 5.15 2.54 0.77
N LYS A 154 4.86 1.23 0.89
CA LYS A 154 4.24 0.65 2.09
C LYS A 154 5.12 0.81 3.32
N ILE A 155 6.42 0.55 3.20
CA ILE A 155 7.41 0.75 4.27
C ILE A 155 7.43 2.22 4.69
N SER A 156 7.43 3.15 3.74
CA SER A 156 7.40 4.59 4.03
C SER A 156 6.12 5.00 4.77
N ASP A 157 4.97 4.45 4.40
CA ASP A 157 3.71 4.72 5.07
C ASP A 157 3.71 4.18 6.51
N LEU A 158 4.20 2.96 6.72
CA LEU A 158 4.25 2.34 8.04
C LEU A 158 5.34 2.92 8.96
N LYS A 159 6.42 3.50 8.41
CA LYS A 159 7.42 4.24 9.19
C LYS A 159 6.81 5.34 10.04
N HIS A 160 5.73 5.97 9.58
CA HIS A 160 5.01 6.95 10.39
C HIS A 160 4.39 6.32 11.64
N LEU A 161 3.70 5.18 11.49
CA LEU A 161 3.10 4.46 12.62
C LEU A 161 4.15 3.97 13.61
N HIS A 162 5.30 3.51 13.10
CA HIS A 162 6.39 3.07 13.96
C HIS A 162 6.95 4.24 14.78
N ARG A 163 7.17 5.41 14.16
CA ARG A 163 7.65 6.62 14.85
C ARG A 163 6.68 7.15 15.90
N THR A 164 5.37 7.04 15.66
CA THR A 164 4.35 7.43 16.64
C THR A 164 4.11 6.36 17.71
N GLY A 165 4.83 5.23 17.64
CA GLY A 165 4.68 4.09 18.53
C GLY A 165 3.40 3.27 18.28
N ALA A 166 2.59 3.62 17.27
CA ALA A 166 1.36 2.90 16.93
C ALA A 166 1.62 1.52 16.31
N LEU A 167 2.77 1.35 15.63
CA LEU A 167 3.29 0.07 15.17
C LEU A 167 4.53 -0.27 16.02
N ALA A 168 4.52 -1.40 16.72
CA ALA A 168 5.62 -1.80 17.60
C ALA A 168 6.81 -2.38 16.83
N MET A 169 6.52 -3.12 15.77
CA MET A 169 7.53 -3.79 14.95
C MET A 169 8.12 -2.85 13.89
N ASP A 170 9.34 -3.12 13.45
CA ASP A 170 9.89 -2.43 12.29
C ASP A 170 8.94 -2.58 11.08
N PRO A 171 8.71 -1.52 10.29
CA PRO A 171 7.84 -1.56 9.12
C PRO A 171 8.13 -2.68 8.11
N PHE A 172 9.41 -3.01 7.91
CA PHE A 172 9.81 -4.06 6.99
C PHE A 172 9.45 -5.44 7.54
N ASP A 173 9.71 -5.67 8.82
CA ASP A 173 9.39 -6.91 9.51
C ASP A 173 7.86 -7.10 9.63
N PHE A 174 7.11 -6.02 9.88
CA PHE A 174 5.66 -6.11 9.87
C PHE A 174 5.12 -6.53 8.49
N ILE A 175 5.62 -5.91 7.41
CA ILE A 175 5.23 -6.32 6.04
C ILE A 175 5.61 -7.77 5.77
N ARG A 176 6.81 -8.18 6.18
CA ARG A 176 7.28 -9.55 6.08
C ARG A 176 6.30 -10.50 6.75
N TRP A 177 5.93 -10.26 8.01
CA TRP A 177 4.96 -11.07 8.76
C TRP A 177 3.63 -11.23 8.02
N ARG A 178 3.10 -10.12 7.47
CA ARG A 178 1.82 -10.15 6.78
C ARG A 178 1.87 -10.90 5.44
N ILE A 179 2.96 -10.76 4.69
CA ILE A 179 3.18 -11.57 3.48
C ILE A 179 3.25 -13.06 3.84
N LEU A 180 3.94 -13.41 4.91
CA LEU A 180 4.11 -14.80 5.35
C LEU A 180 2.78 -15.44 5.76
N LYS A 181 2.00 -14.74 6.60
CA LYS A 181 0.64 -15.16 6.98
C LYS A 181 -0.24 -15.35 5.75
N LYS A 182 -0.13 -14.44 4.78
CA LYS A 182 -0.93 -14.51 3.57
C LYS A 182 -0.47 -15.61 2.61
N ALA A 183 0.83 -15.85 2.50
CA ALA A 183 1.37 -16.95 1.70
C ALA A 183 0.95 -18.31 2.28
N ALA A 184 0.99 -18.45 3.61
CA ALA A 184 0.56 -19.66 4.30
C ALA A 184 -0.91 -20.01 4.02
N SER A 185 -1.80 -19.02 3.83
CA SER A 185 -3.21 -19.30 3.49
C SER A 185 -3.41 -19.91 2.09
N PHE A 186 -2.38 -19.94 1.24
CA PHE A 186 -2.39 -20.65 -0.05
C PHE A 186 -1.78 -22.05 0.04
N MET A 187 -1.25 -22.44 1.20
CA MET A 187 -0.60 -23.72 1.42
C MET A 187 -1.49 -24.58 2.31
N LEU A 188 -2.56 -25.14 1.73
CA LEU A 188 -3.48 -26.01 2.46
C LEU A 188 -2.83 -27.37 2.75
N ASN A 189 -1.98 -27.85 1.83
CA ASN A 189 -1.21 -29.07 1.98
C ASN A 189 0.28 -28.78 2.21
N PRO A 190 1.01 -29.67 2.90
CA PRO A 190 2.45 -29.50 3.16
C PRO A 190 3.33 -29.44 1.90
N VAL A 191 2.84 -29.96 0.78
CA VAL A 191 3.54 -30.01 -0.52
C VAL A 191 3.27 -28.75 -1.36
N ASP A 192 2.24 -27.97 -1.01
CA ASP A 192 1.85 -26.78 -1.76
C ASP A 192 2.93 -25.69 -1.66
N ASN A 193 3.13 -24.94 -2.74
CA ASN A 193 4.10 -23.84 -2.77
C ASN A 193 3.45 -22.53 -3.22
N ALA A 194 3.48 -21.53 -2.36
CA ALA A 194 2.93 -20.20 -2.63
C ALA A 194 3.77 -19.36 -3.62
N LYS A 195 4.90 -19.86 -4.13
CA LYS A 195 5.88 -19.13 -4.98
C LYS A 195 5.25 -18.35 -6.14
N HIS A 196 4.25 -18.91 -6.80
CA HIS A 196 3.54 -18.23 -7.90
C HIS A 196 2.63 -17.09 -7.42
N ALA A 197 2.08 -17.20 -6.21
CA ALA A 197 1.20 -16.22 -5.61
C ALA A 197 1.96 -15.06 -4.94
N ILE A 198 3.19 -15.27 -4.46
CA ILE A 198 3.99 -14.27 -3.71
C ILE A 198 4.02 -12.91 -4.39
N ARG A 199 4.33 -12.87 -5.68
CA ARG A 199 4.43 -11.61 -6.42
C ARG A 199 3.10 -10.86 -6.41
N THR A 200 2.00 -11.59 -6.65
CA THR A 200 0.64 -11.04 -6.62
C THR A 200 0.23 -10.60 -5.21
N ILE A 201 0.62 -11.34 -4.18
CA ILE A 201 0.44 -10.95 -2.76
C ILE A 201 1.14 -9.61 -2.52
N VAL A 202 2.43 -9.46 -2.87
CA VAL A 202 3.16 -8.20 -2.71
C VAL A 202 2.48 -7.04 -3.43
N TYR A 203 1.97 -7.28 -4.65
CA TYR A 203 1.22 -6.27 -5.41
C TYR A 203 -0.06 -5.84 -4.70
N LYS A 204 -0.89 -6.82 -4.31
CA LYS A 204 -2.27 -6.63 -3.86
C LYS A 204 -2.45 -6.55 -2.33
N LEU A 205 -1.37 -6.70 -1.55
CA LEU A 205 -1.41 -6.78 -0.08
C LEU A 205 -2.24 -5.67 0.58
N CYS A 206 -2.27 -4.48 -0.01
CA CYS A 206 -2.97 -3.30 0.50
C CYS A 206 -4.04 -2.76 -0.46
N ASP A 207 -4.39 -3.48 -1.53
CA ASP A 207 -5.36 -2.99 -2.52
C ASP A 207 -6.81 -3.09 -1.99
N ASP A 208 -7.73 -2.29 -2.56
CA ASP A 208 -9.19 -2.35 -2.28
C ASP A 208 -9.89 -2.95 -3.49
N SER A 209 -9.39 -4.09 -3.99
CA SER A 209 -10.01 -4.65 -5.18
C SER A 209 -11.40 -5.16 -4.83
N VAL A 210 -12.39 -4.64 -5.55
CA VAL A 210 -13.79 -5.08 -5.44
C VAL A 210 -13.95 -6.47 -6.07
N ASP A 211 -13.11 -6.79 -7.07
CA ASP A 211 -13.06 -8.08 -7.74
C ASP A 211 -12.71 -9.24 -6.79
N ILE A 212 -13.54 -10.28 -6.82
CA ILE A 212 -13.49 -11.46 -5.97
C ILE A 212 -12.16 -12.21 -6.13
N HIS A 213 -11.70 -12.39 -7.37
CA HIS A 213 -10.44 -13.11 -7.64
C HIS A 213 -9.23 -12.36 -7.09
N SER A 214 -9.31 -11.03 -7.04
CA SER A 214 -8.27 -10.18 -6.49
C SER A 214 -8.28 -10.08 -4.97
N LYS A 215 -9.42 -10.34 -4.31
CA LYS A 215 -9.55 -10.32 -2.84
C LYS A 215 -8.74 -11.42 -2.16
N VAL A 216 -8.56 -12.56 -2.83
CA VAL A 216 -7.82 -13.70 -2.28
C VAL A 216 -6.37 -13.31 -1.93
N TYR A 217 -5.79 -12.31 -2.58
CA TYR A 217 -4.41 -11.84 -2.35
C TYR A 217 -4.30 -10.64 -1.39
N GLN A 218 -5.42 -10.08 -0.93
CA GLN A 218 -5.44 -8.92 -0.05
C GLN A 218 -5.19 -9.32 1.41
N ASP A 219 -4.60 -8.41 2.16
CA ASP A 219 -4.47 -8.51 3.61
C ASP A 219 -5.18 -7.30 4.25
N THR A 220 -6.30 -7.57 4.94
CA THR A 220 -7.14 -6.51 5.52
C THR A 220 -6.41 -5.76 6.62
N VAL A 221 -5.57 -6.43 7.43
CA VAL A 221 -4.76 -5.81 8.47
C VAL A 221 -3.76 -4.83 7.86
N MET A 222 -3.07 -5.24 6.80
CA MET A 222 -2.14 -4.38 6.05
C MET A 222 -2.84 -3.18 5.42
N ARG A 223 -4.01 -3.40 4.81
CA ARG A 223 -4.81 -2.31 4.26
C ARG A 223 -5.17 -1.30 5.35
N GLN A 224 -5.72 -1.76 6.48
CA GLN A 224 -6.12 -0.85 7.54
C GLN A 224 -4.94 -0.14 8.20
N ALA A 225 -3.79 -0.80 8.36
CA ALA A 225 -2.58 -0.14 8.85
C ALA A 225 -2.15 1.04 7.96
N VAL A 226 -2.16 0.84 6.64
CA VAL A 226 -1.83 1.92 5.68
C VAL A 226 -2.86 3.05 5.72
N LEU A 227 -4.16 2.73 5.84
CA LEU A 227 -5.21 3.73 5.98
C LEU A 227 -5.09 4.52 7.29
N MET A 228 -4.75 3.86 8.40
CA MET A 228 -4.51 4.51 9.69
C MET A 228 -3.32 5.47 9.61
N SER A 229 -2.21 5.05 8.98
CA SER A 229 -1.07 5.93 8.68
C SER A 229 -1.47 7.13 7.83
N ALA A 230 -2.25 6.90 6.78
CA ALA A 230 -2.73 7.96 5.89
C ALA A 230 -3.68 8.92 6.63
N ALA A 231 -4.49 8.43 7.56
CA ALA A 231 -5.36 9.24 8.40
C ALA A 231 -4.55 10.17 9.31
N GLN A 232 -3.55 9.64 10.02
CA GLN A 232 -2.68 10.42 10.90
C GLN A 232 -1.91 11.52 10.13
N ARG A 233 -1.54 11.26 8.86
CA ARG A 233 -0.86 12.22 7.98
C ARG A 233 -1.79 13.14 7.19
N ASN A 234 -3.11 13.03 7.35
CA ASN A 234 -4.12 13.71 6.53
C ASN A 234 -4.02 13.42 5.01
N GLN A 235 -3.49 12.24 4.63
CA GLN A 235 -3.28 11.79 3.25
C GLN A 235 -4.30 10.72 2.78
N LEU A 236 -5.41 10.52 3.50
CA LEU A 236 -6.46 9.57 3.12
C LEU A 236 -6.99 9.75 1.68
N GLY A 237 -6.87 10.95 1.11
CA GLY A 237 -7.28 11.22 -0.27
C GLY A 237 -6.53 10.39 -1.32
N ASN A 238 -5.38 9.80 -0.97
CA ASN A 238 -4.58 8.96 -1.87
C ASN A 238 -5.11 7.53 -2.02
N TYR A 239 -6.04 7.09 -1.16
CA TYR A 239 -6.48 5.69 -1.08
C TYR A 239 -7.95 5.48 -1.49
N GLY A 240 -8.55 6.44 -2.21
CA GLY A 240 -9.89 6.33 -2.78
C GLY A 240 -10.85 7.44 -2.36
N PRO A 241 -12.12 7.37 -2.81
CA PRO A 241 -13.09 8.44 -2.62
C PRO A 241 -13.33 8.73 -1.13
N LYS A 242 -13.19 10.01 -0.77
CA LYS A 242 -13.08 10.59 0.59
C LYS A 242 -14.27 10.30 1.55
N GLY A 243 -15.28 9.56 1.13
CA GLY A 243 -16.58 9.45 1.82
C GLY A 243 -16.73 8.30 2.82
N ARG A 244 -16.17 7.11 2.56
CA ARG A 244 -16.47 5.91 3.36
C ARG A 244 -15.55 5.69 4.58
N GLN A 245 -14.26 6.03 4.47
CA GLN A 245 -13.27 5.58 5.47
C GLN A 245 -12.84 6.66 6.49
N ARG A 246 -13.28 7.92 6.33
CA ARG A 246 -12.84 9.04 7.20
C ARG A 246 -13.46 9.04 8.60
N LYS A 247 -14.57 8.33 8.82
CA LYS A 247 -15.41 8.57 10.01
C LYS A 247 -14.99 7.81 11.27
N HIS A 248 -14.24 6.71 11.17
CA HIS A 248 -14.01 5.83 12.33
C HIS A 248 -12.66 6.07 13.05
N TRP A 249 -11.60 6.41 12.32
CA TRP A 249 -10.23 6.53 12.86
C TRP A 249 -9.95 7.79 13.69
N LEU A 250 -10.80 8.80 13.59
CA LEU A 250 -10.71 10.05 14.37
C LEU A 250 -11.44 9.97 15.71
N THR A 251 -12.01 8.81 16.04
CA THR A 251 -12.68 8.53 17.32
C THR A 251 -11.71 7.94 18.35
N GLU A 252 -10.50 8.50 18.43
CA GLU A 252 -9.95 8.72 19.75
C GLU A 252 -10.64 9.98 20.26
N GLU A 253 -11.16 9.92 21.49
CA GLU A 253 -11.65 11.08 22.21
C GLU A 253 -10.54 12.15 22.23
N ARG A 254 -10.49 13.00 21.20
CA ARG A 254 -10.08 14.37 21.40
C ARG A 254 -11.20 14.96 22.24
N VAL A 255 -11.05 14.84 23.56
CA VAL A 255 -11.66 15.74 24.52
C VAL A 255 -11.16 17.13 24.14
N SER A 256 -11.84 17.73 23.17
CA SER A 256 -11.56 19.08 22.74
C SER A 256 -12.14 19.94 23.85
N PRO A 257 -11.34 20.74 24.58
CA PRO A 257 -11.82 21.57 25.69
C PRO A 257 -12.71 22.74 25.21
N VAL A 258 -13.20 22.68 23.98
CA VAL A 258 -13.95 23.76 23.33
C VAL A 258 -15.37 23.26 23.11
N PRO A 259 -16.36 23.85 23.81
CA PRO A 259 -17.77 23.51 23.65
C PRO A 259 -18.19 23.56 22.18
N LEU A 260 -19.06 22.64 21.78
CA LEU A 260 -19.57 22.51 20.40
C LEU A 260 -20.08 23.85 19.84
N ALA A 261 -20.69 24.68 20.69
CA ALA A 261 -21.16 26.03 20.37
C ALA A 261 -20.05 26.94 19.81
N ARG A 262 -18.87 27.00 20.47
CA ARG A 262 -17.71 27.80 20.01
C ARG A 262 -17.14 27.30 18.69
N ARG A 263 -17.32 26.02 18.36
CA ARG A 263 -16.85 25.43 17.09
C ARG A 263 -17.78 25.80 15.92
N ILE A 264 -19.08 25.92 16.19
CA ILE A 264 -20.09 26.39 15.22
C ILE A 264 -19.88 27.89 14.95
N GLU A 265 -19.67 28.71 15.98
CA GLU A 265 -19.37 30.14 15.84
C GLU A 265 -18.11 30.41 15.01
N ARG A 266 -17.01 29.68 15.26
CA ARG A 266 -15.78 29.83 14.45
C ARG A 266 -15.99 29.46 12.98
N ARG A 267 -16.84 28.47 12.68
CA ARG A 267 -17.16 28.07 11.30
C ARG A 267 -18.04 29.10 10.59
N LEU A 268 -18.99 29.71 11.30
CA LEU A 268 -19.83 30.78 10.77
C LEU A 268 -19.01 32.07 10.56
N GLY A 269 -18.17 32.44 11.52
CA GLY A 269 -17.27 33.60 11.42
C GLY A 269 -16.20 33.46 10.33
N ALA A 270 -15.65 32.26 10.13
CA ALA A 270 -14.70 32.01 9.04
C ALA A 270 -15.35 32.15 7.66
N ARG A 271 -16.58 31.65 7.47
CA ARG A 271 -17.34 31.83 6.21
C ARG A 271 -17.69 33.28 5.91
N GLY A 272 -17.95 34.09 6.94
CA GLY A 272 -18.13 35.54 6.81
C GLY A 272 -16.87 36.25 6.30
N ARG A 273 -15.71 35.93 6.91
CA ARG A 273 -14.42 36.55 6.53
C ARG A 273 -13.96 36.18 5.11
N THR A 274 -14.22 34.95 4.65
CA THR A 274 -13.84 34.54 3.28
C THR A 274 -14.69 35.25 2.21
N ARG A 275 -15.95 35.58 2.50
CA ARG A 275 -16.80 36.34 1.57
C ARG A 275 -16.38 37.80 1.45
N VAL A 276 -15.95 38.42 2.55
CA VAL A 276 -15.48 39.82 2.54
C VAL A 276 -14.11 39.95 1.86
N ALA A 277 -13.19 39.00 2.07
CA ALA A 277 -11.88 39.02 1.42
C ALA A 277 -11.90 38.69 -0.10
N ALA A 278 -12.90 37.94 -0.57
CA ALA A 278 -13.08 37.63 -1.99
C ALA A 278 -13.64 38.81 -2.81
N ALA A 279 -14.29 39.78 -2.17
CA ALA A 279 -14.85 40.96 -2.84
C ALA A 279 -13.81 42.07 -3.08
N SER A 280 -12.67 42.04 -2.38
CA SER A 280 -11.69 43.14 -2.36
C SER A 280 -10.33 42.83 -3.01
N SER A 281 -10.19 41.73 -3.75
CA SER A 281 -8.92 41.41 -4.43
C SER A 281 -9.10 41.15 -5.92
N THR A 282 -8.54 42.05 -6.73
CA THR A 282 -8.38 41.88 -8.19
C THR A 282 -7.37 40.74 -8.42
N PRO A 283 -7.76 39.61 -9.04
CA PRO A 283 -6.87 38.47 -9.16
C PRO A 283 -5.87 38.66 -10.29
N ILE A 284 -4.61 38.90 -9.93
CA ILE A 284 -3.45 39.05 -10.84
C ILE A 284 -3.08 37.75 -11.57
N TYR A 285 -3.67 36.60 -11.23
CA TYR A 285 -3.47 35.35 -11.95
C TYR A 285 -4.76 34.53 -12.02
N ALA A 286 -5.50 34.69 -13.12
CA ALA A 286 -6.69 33.93 -13.42
C ALA A 286 -6.28 32.60 -14.08
N GLY A 287 -6.12 31.55 -13.27
CA GLY A 287 -5.60 30.25 -13.71
C GLY A 287 -6.39 29.58 -14.85
N VAL A 288 -5.98 28.35 -15.20
CA VAL A 288 -6.45 27.57 -16.39
C VAL A 288 -7.98 27.50 -16.56
N ASN A 289 -8.75 27.58 -15.47
CA ASN A 289 -10.21 27.60 -15.53
C ASN A 289 -10.79 28.93 -16.04
N ALA A 290 -10.18 30.07 -15.72
CA ALA A 290 -10.57 31.37 -16.25
C ALA A 290 -10.25 31.47 -17.75
N PHE A 291 -9.11 30.92 -18.19
CA PHE A 291 -8.78 30.82 -19.61
C PHE A 291 -9.80 29.97 -20.39
N ARG A 292 -10.29 28.86 -19.82
CA ARG A 292 -11.36 28.05 -20.43
C ARG A 292 -12.68 28.81 -20.51
N ALA A 293 -13.06 29.53 -19.45
CA ALA A 293 -14.26 30.36 -19.45
C ALA A 293 -14.18 31.47 -20.52
N GLN A 294 -13.01 32.11 -20.64
CA GLN A 294 -12.76 33.14 -21.65
C GLN A 294 -12.81 32.57 -23.08
N GLN A 295 -12.31 31.36 -23.30
CA GLN A 295 -12.41 30.66 -24.59
C GLN A 295 -13.86 30.31 -24.94
N GLN A 296 -14.66 29.88 -23.96
CA GLN A 296 -16.09 29.64 -24.17
C GLN A 296 -16.84 30.92 -24.53
N GLN A 297 -16.59 32.02 -23.82
CA GLN A 297 -17.20 33.31 -24.12
C GLN A 297 -16.85 33.82 -25.52
N ARG A 298 -15.60 33.65 -25.97
CA ARG A 298 -15.21 34.02 -27.34
C ARG A 298 -15.95 33.22 -28.40
N ARG A 299 -16.15 31.92 -28.19
CA ARG A 299 -16.91 31.06 -29.10
C ARG A 299 -18.41 31.38 -29.11
N GLU A 300 -18.96 31.80 -27.98
CA GLU A 300 -20.36 32.24 -27.90
C GLU A 300 -20.56 33.60 -28.57
N ALA A 301 -19.63 34.54 -28.40
CA ALA A 301 -19.64 35.81 -29.09
C ALA A 301 -19.55 35.65 -30.61
N GLN A 302 -18.66 34.78 -31.10
CA GLN A 302 -18.56 34.46 -32.54
C GLN A 302 -19.86 33.86 -33.07
N ARG A 303 -20.47 32.92 -32.34
CA ARG A 303 -21.77 32.33 -32.76
C ARG A 303 -22.90 33.35 -32.79
N ARG A 304 -22.91 34.33 -31.88
CA ARG A 304 -23.89 35.43 -31.92
C ARG A 304 -23.68 36.33 -33.13
N GLN A 305 -22.43 36.71 -33.41
CA GLN A 305 -22.11 37.51 -34.60
C GLN A 305 -22.45 36.78 -35.90
N GLU A 306 -22.20 35.46 -35.99
CA GLU A 306 -22.60 34.66 -37.14
C GLU A 306 -24.13 34.55 -37.29
N ALA A 307 -24.87 34.48 -36.18
CA ALA A 307 -26.33 34.46 -36.20
C ALA A 307 -26.91 35.82 -36.63
N GLU A 308 -26.37 36.92 -36.12
CA GLU A 308 -26.75 38.30 -36.51
C GLU A 308 -26.41 38.57 -37.98
N ALA A 309 -25.24 38.13 -38.46
CA ALA A 309 -24.88 38.24 -39.88
C ALA A 309 -25.85 37.45 -40.78
N ARG A 310 -26.26 36.24 -40.37
CA ARG A 310 -27.28 35.48 -41.11
C ARG A 310 -28.64 36.17 -41.15
N GLN A 311 -29.05 36.81 -40.05
CA GLN A 311 -30.30 37.58 -40.01
C GLN A 311 -30.24 38.82 -40.93
N SER A 312 -29.10 39.54 -40.95
CA SER A 312 -28.92 40.71 -41.83
C SER A 312 -28.91 40.39 -43.33
N ILE A 313 -28.53 39.16 -43.71
CA ILE A 313 -28.59 38.69 -45.12
C ILE A 313 -30.05 38.40 -45.51
N GLN A 314 -30.88 38.00 -44.56
CA GLN A 314 -32.28 37.65 -44.78
C GLN A 314 -33.21 38.88 -44.80
N GLU A 315 -32.76 40.02 -44.27
CA GLU A 315 -33.48 41.31 -44.26
C GLU A 315 -33.11 42.25 -45.42
N ARG A 316 -32.50 41.76 -46.52
CA ARG A 316 -32.44 42.52 -47.78
C ARG A 316 -33.71 42.20 -48.61
N PRO A 317 -34.79 43.00 -48.51
CA PRO A 317 -35.92 42.84 -49.41
C PRO A 317 -35.48 43.15 -50.84
N ASP A 318 -35.89 42.28 -51.76
CA ASP A 318 -35.81 42.50 -53.20
C ASP A 318 -36.43 43.85 -53.54
N ALA A 319 -35.58 44.82 -53.88
CA ALA A 319 -36.02 46.07 -54.48
C ALA A 319 -36.34 45.77 -55.94
N SER A 320 -37.62 45.54 -56.23
CA SER A 320 -38.23 45.63 -57.55
C SER A 320 -39.61 46.25 -57.41
#